data_AF-A0DYG4-F1
#
_entry.id   AF-A0DYG4-F1
#
_cell.length_a   1.000
_cell.length_b   1.000
_cell.length_c   1.000
_cell.angle_alpha   90.00
_cell.angle_beta   90.00
_cell.angle_gamma   90.00
#
_symmetry.space_group_name_H-M   'P 1'
#
loop_
_entity.id
_entity.type
_entity.pdbx_description
1 polymer ?
#
loop_
_entity_poly.entity_id
_entity_poly.type
_entity_poly.pdbx_seq_one_letter_code
_entity_poly.pdbx_strand_id
1 'polypeptide(L)'
;MSITVEDLAANIETVLASLGDEKMVNWEVVEQTETNLMKHFDQLFERLYTLKDSLQRVFLINIKNLRQYDAKDLAQKVKDKKLEPVVLKSLTQYAFKNDKEEILLNPSLIKGQVNSIVLPWVGNNLSVTDKIKETNEWLDSKLAELEVFKPKESQEQAKTQEIQLKSEGNDKSNYTFKSDKLNEIASQIQIMHIPSTNNMISIKTYTQIVEGSVDLAEPEFIRITLENRKARREVLYSDGAKYVQLLLDYVNEIENLLMKAQEEICKKIDISQQTLEQSEMLLMERGLGQHVFMLQASARQRIKDKLPKQKQVQMNATKEIIRYQIKLLNEKQDFLKNMIDKLPTTYESGQLVPMVLNLVMGDMIFEEHSYEEEDYISNLENPQLFQDPDMMELLKSIETGVVNLLGKTAFAQPPQGMMGNVPPQMLQKQQQQ
;
A
#
# COMPACT_ATOMS: atom_id res chain seq x y z
N MET A 1 51.19 8.10 -22.61
CA MET A 1 50.30 9.21 -22.99
C MET A 1 48.89 8.79 -22.61
N SER A 2 48.21 9.55 -21.78
CA SER A 2 46.80 9.31 -21.46
C SER A 2 45.96 9.87 -22.60
N ILE A 3 45.19 9.01 -23.27
CA ILE A 3 44.18 9.45 -24.23
C ILE A 3 43.06 10.12 -23.43
N THR A 4 42.71 11.34 -23.78
CA THR A 4 41.59 12.04 -23.13
C THR A 4 40.26 11.72 -23.83
N VAL A 5 39.13 12.09 -23.22
CA VAL A 5 37.81 11.91 -23.84
C VAL A 5 37.70 12.73 -25.12
N GLU A 6 38.31 13.92 -25.14
CA GLU A 6 38.36 14.81 -26.30
C GLU A 6 39.16 14.18 -27.45
N ASP A 7 40.26 13.49 -27.15
CA ASP A 7 41.03 12.73 -28.16
C ASP A 7 40.18 11.62 -28.78
N LEU A 8 39.36 10.91 -27.98
CA LEU A 8 38.48 9.85 -28.47
C LEU A 8 37.34 10.42 -29.32
N ALA A 9 36.72 11.52 -28.88
CA ALA A 9 35.65 12.20 -29.59
C ALA A 9 36.13 12.77 -30.93
N ALA A 10 37.33 13.36 -30.96
CA ALA A 10 37.95 13.89 -32.18
C ALA A 10 38.28 12.79 -33.20
N ASN A 11 38.38 11.53 -32.77
CA ASN A 11 38.72 10.39 -33.62
C ASN A 11 37.59 9.34 -33.75
N ILE A 12 36.35 9.71 -33.41
CA ILE A 12 35.22 8.76 -33.31
C ILE A 12 34.97 7.99 -34.62
N GLU A 13 35.13 8.63 -35.77
CA GLU A 13 34.94 7.99 -37.09
C GLU A 13 35.99 6.89 -37.36
N THR A 14 37.25 7.13 -36.97
CA THR A 14 38.32 6.13 -37.08
C THR A 14 38.06 4.96 -36.13
N VAL A 15 37.54 5.26 -34.93
CA VAL A 15 37.16 4.23 -33.94
C VAL A 15 35.99 3.41 -34.47
N LEU A 16 34.91 4.03 -34.97
CA LEU A 16 33.76 3.33 -35.55
C LEU A 16 34.17 2.47 -36.76
N ALA A 17 35.01 3.01 -37.65
CA ALA A 17 35.54 2.26 -38.79
C ALA A 17 36.39 1.05 -38.36
N SER A 18 37.11 1.16 -37.23
CA SER A 18 37.89 0.04 -36.67
C SER A 18 37.06 -1.03 -35.99
N LEU A 19 35.87 -0.67 -35.48
CA LEU A 19 34.91 -1.60 -34.86
C LEU A 19 34.06 -2.33 -35.92
N GLY A 20 33.92 -1.76 -37.12
CA GLY A 20 33.12 -2.33 -38.20
C GLY A 20 31.63 -2.44 -37.85
N ASP A 21 30.92 -3.33 -38.55
CA ASP A 21 29.50 -3.65 -38.29
C ASP A 21 29.32 -4.73 -37.18
N GLU A 22 30.39 -5.12 -36.50
CA GLU A 22 30.33 -6.15 -35.46
C GLU A 22 29.62 -5.61 -34.22
N LYS A 23 28.44 -6.17 -33.93
CA LYS A 23 27.75 -5.94 -32.66
C LYS A 23 28.57 -6.59 -31.53
N MET A 24 29.36 -5.78 -30.83
CA MET A 24 30.15 -6.21 -29.66
C MET A 24 29.28 -6.79 -28.54
N VAL A 25 28.04 -6.35 -28.44
CA VAL A 25 27.03 -6.87 -27.50
C VAL A 25 25.78 -7.23 -28.26
N ASN A 26 25.29 -8.45 -28.05
CA ASN A 26 23.99 -8.87 -28.56
C ASN A 26 22.88 -8.38 -27.61
N TRP A 27 22.53 -7.11 -27.73
CA TRP A 27 21.50 -6.46 -26.89
C TRP A 27 20.14 -7.15 -26.98
N GLU A 28 19.78 -7.72 -28.14
CA GLU A 28 18.54 -8.46 -28.31
C GLU A 28 18.49 -9.70 -27.39
N VAL A 29 19.60 -10.43 -27.26
CA VAL A 29 19.70 -11.57 -26.35
C VAL A 29 19.66 -11.13 -24.88
N VAL A 30 20.30 -10.00 -24.56
CA VAL A 30 20.28 -9.44 -23.19
C VAL A 30 18.86 -9.03 -22.78
N GLU A 31 18.20 -8.21 -23.59
CA GLU A 31 16.83 -7.74 -23.38
C GLU A 31 15.83 -8.91 -23.32
N GLN A 32 15.99 -9.90 -24.20
CA GLN A 32 15.14 -11.08 -24.19
C GLN A 32 15.34 -11.93 -22.94
N THR A 33 16.58 -12.04 -22.44
CA THR A 33 16.86 -12.77 -21.19
C THR A 33 16.24 -12.06 -19.99
N GLU A 34 16.35 -10.74 -19.91
CA GLU A 34 15.73 -9.94 -18.85
C GLU A 34 14.19 -10.02 -18.91
N THR A 35 13.60 -9.86 -20.10
CA THR A 35 12.15 -9.95 -20.29
C THR A 35 11.62 -11.33 -19.87
N ASN A 36 12.31 -12.40 -20.26
CA ASN A 36 11.95 -13.76 -19.88
C ASN A 36 12.08 -13.98 -18.37
N LEU A 37 13.13 -13.44 -17.75
CA LEU A 37 13.35 -13.53 -16.31
C LEU A 37 12.21 -12.85 -15.54
N MET A 38 11.85 -11.61 -15.92
CA MET A 38 10.75 -10.87 -15.29
C MET A 38 9.42 -11.60 -15.43
N LYS A 39 9.13 -12.13 -16.63
CA LYS A 39 7.94 -12.95 -16.87
C LYS A 39 7.87 -14.19 -15.98
N HIS A 40 9.01 -14.85 -15.76
CA HIS A 40 9.06 -16.03 -14.88
C HIS A 40 8.92 -15.67 -13.40
N PHE A 41 9.44 -14.52 -12.96
CA PHE A 41 9.19 -14.01 -11.61
C PHE A 41 7.70 -13.74 -11.39
N ASP A 42 7.03 -13.06 -12.33
CA ASP A 42 5.59 -12.80 -12.25
C ASP A 42 4.77 -14.09 -12.13
N GLN A 43 5.09 -15.08 -12.96
CA GLN A 43 4.45 -16.40 -12.90
C GLN A 43 4.71 -17.09 -11.55
N LEU A 44 5.93 -17.02 -11.02
CA LEU A 44 6.26 -17.58 -9.72
C LEU A 44 5.44 -16.92 -8.61
N PHE A 45 5.36 -15.59 -8.59
CA PHE A 45 4.57 -14.85 -7.61
C PHE A 45 3.09 -15.26 -7.66
N GLU A 46 2.48 -15.32 -8.85
CA GLU A 46 1.08 -15.74 -9.02
C GLU A 46 0.84 -17.15 -8.44
N ARG A 47 1.76 -18.09 -8.70
CA ARG A 47 1.69 -19.45 -8.18
C ARG A 47 1.86 -19.50 -6.67
N LEU A 48 2.77 -18.70 -6.09
CA LEU A 48 2.97 -18.60 -4.65
C LEU A 48 1.72 -18.04 -3.95
N TYR A 49 1.08 -17.02 -4.51
CA TYR A 49 -0.19 -16.50 -3.99
C TYR A 49 -1.30 -17.57 -4.03
N THR A 50 -1.44 -18.27 -5.16
CA THR A 50 -2.42 -19.34 -5.30
C THR A 50 -2.18 -20.48 -4.31
N LEU A 51 -0.92 -20.85 -4.08
CA LEU A 51 -0.52 -21.86 -3.10
C LEU A 51 -0.88 -21.43 -1.68
N LYS A 52 -0.54 -20.21 -1.29
CA LYS A 52 -0.88 -19.63 0.02
C LYS A 52 -2.38 -19.68 0.28
N ASP A 53 -3.18 -19.21 -0.67
CA ASP A 53 -4.65 -19.22 -0.56
C ASP A 53 -5.20 -20.64 -0.42
N SER A 54 -4.65 -21.58 -1.20
CA SER A 54 -5.05 -23.00 -1.14
C SER A 54 -4.74 -23.61 0.22
N LEU A 55 -3.55 -23.36 0.77
CA LEU A 55 -3.16 -23.83 2.11
C LEU A 55 -4.05 -23.25 3.20
N GLN A 56 -4.43 -21.97 3.10
CA GLN A 56 -5.34 -21.33 4.05
C GLN A 56 -6.75 -21.93 3.98
N ARG A 57 -7.28 -22.21 2.79
CA ARG A 57 -8.57 -22.90 2.63
C ARG A 57 -8.53 -24.31 3.23
N VAL A 58 -7.47 -25.08 2.93
CA VAL A 58 -7.26 -26.43 3.47
C VAL A 58 -7.15 -26.39 5.00
N PHE A 59 -6.45 -25.42 5.57
CA PHE A 59 -6.39 -25.21 7.01
C PHE A 59 -7.78 -25.04 7.64
N LEU A 60 -8.60 -24.13 7.09
CA LEU A 60 -9.95 -23.88 7.61
C LEU A 60 -10.84 -25.12 7.53
N ILE A 61 -10.77 -25.86 6.42
CA ILE A 61 -11.52 -27.11 6.23
C ILE A 61 -11.06 -28.15 7.26
N ASN A 62 -9.75 -28.34 7.43
CA ASN A 62 -9.21 -29.32 8.36
C ASN A 62 -9.53 -28.97 9.81
N ILE A 63 -9.44 -27.69 10.22
CA ILE A 63 -9.85 -27.25 11.56
C ILE A 63 -11.34 -27.51 11.79
N LYS A 64 -12.20 -27.20 10.82
CA LYS A 64 -13.63 -27.50 10.90
C LYS A 64 -13.87 -29.01 11.07
N ASN A 65 -13.11 -29.83 10.36
CA ASN A 65 -13.20 -31.28 10.45
C ASN A 65 -12.70 -31.83 11.80
N LEU A 66 -11.59 -31.30 12.30
CA LEU A 66 -11.02 -31.73 13.57
C LEU A 66 -11.89 -31.36 14.78
N ARG A 67 -12.57 -30.21 14.73
CA ARG A 67 -13.53 -29.81 15.79
C ARG A 67 -14.65 -30.82 16.01
N GLN A 68 -15.02 -31.61 14.99
CA GLN A 68 -16.04 -32.66 15.10
C GLN A 68 -15.62 -33.81 16.04
N TYR A 69 -14.32 -33.93 16.31
CA TYR A 69 -13.71 -35.02 17.08
C TYR A 69 -13.21 -34.56 18.45
N ASP A 70 -13.33 -33.28 18.79
CA ASP A 70 -13.02 -32.76 20.13
C ASP A 70 -14.17 -33.09 21.10
N ALA A 71 -14.21 -34.37 21.48
CA ALA A 71 -15.30 -34.92 22.28
C ALA A 71 -15.49 -34.18 23.62
N LYS A 72 -14.39 -33.71 24.23
CA LYS A 72 -14.44 -33.00 25.52
C LYS A 72 -15.08 -31.62 25.35
N ASP A 73 -14.61 -30.83 24.39
CA ASP A 73 -15.15 -29.49 24.13
C ASP A 73 -16.63 -29.55 23.70
N LEU A 74 -16.96 -30.46 22.79
CA LEU A 74 -18.33 -30.65 22.31
C LEU A 74 -19.28 -31.07 23.44
N ALA A 75 -18.90 -32.06 24.25
CA ALA A 75 -19.70 -32.52 25.38
C ALA A 75 -19.91 -31.40 26.43
N GLN A 76 -18.87 -30.61 26.71
CA GLN A 76 -18.97 -29.48 27.63
C GLN A 76 -19.91 -28.39 27.09
N LYS A 77 -19.83 -28.05 25.81
CA LYS A 77 -20.71 -27.05 25.18
C LYS A 77 -22.18 -27.48 25.15
N VAL A 78 -22.46 -28.76 24.91
CA VAL A 78 -23.82 -29.30 25.00
C VAL A 78 -24.33 -29.27 26.44
N LYS A 79 -23.49 -29.65 27.41
CA LYS A 79 -23.82 -29.56 28.85
C LYS A 79 -24.13 -28.13 29.29
N ASP A 80 -23.37 -27.16 28.78
CA ASP A 80 -23.57 -25.73 29.03
C ASP A 80 -24.72 -25.12 28.23
N LYS A 81 -25.48 -25.92 27.45
CA LYS A 81 -26.56 -25.49 26.55
C LYS A 81 -26.13 -24.45 25.50
N LYS A 82 -24.85 -24.43 25.13
CA LYS A 82 -24.29 -23.56 24.09
C LYS A 82 -24.44 -24.17 22.69
N LEU A 83 -24.64 -25.48 22.60
CA LEU A 83 -24.83 -26.22 21.36
C LEU A 83 -25.93 -27.27 21.53
N GLU A 84 -26.63 -27.55 20.43
CA GLU A 84 -27.62 -28.63 20.35
C GLU A 84 -26.96 -30.01 20.39
N PRO A 85 -27.56 -31.04 21.01
CA PRO A 85 -27.00 -32.39 21.09
C PRO A 85 -26.66 -33.04 19.74
N VAL A 86 -27.28 -32.58 18.64
CA VAL A 86 -27.02 -33.07 17.27
C VAL A 86 -25.55 -32.94 16.85
N VAL A 87 -24.78 -32.01 17.46
CA VAL A 87 -23.35 -31.85 17.17
C VAL A 87 -22.51 -33.07 17.61
N LEU A 88 -23.04 -33.92 18.49
CA LEU A 88 -22.38 -35.15 18.94
C LEU A 88 -22.58 -36.33 17.97
N LYS A 89 -23.33 -36.14 16.86
CA LYS A 89 -23.60 -37.20 15.89
C LYS A 89 -22.32 -37.82 15.31
N SER A 90 -21.26 -37.05 15.13
CA SER A 90 -19.96 -37.57 14.66
C SER A 90 -19.31 -38.54 15.66
N LEU A 91 -19.66 -38.46 16.94
CA LEU A 91 -19.06 -39.25 18.02
C LEU A 91 -19.78 -40.57 18.27
N THR A 92 -21.03 -40.72 17.80
CA THR A 92 -21.84 -41.92 18.06
C THR A 92 -21.23 -43.18 17.47
N GLN A 93 -20.55 -43.08 16.31
CA GLN A 93 -19.82 -44.18 15.69
C GLN A 93 -18.62 -44.68 16.51
N TYR A 94 -18.17 -43.91 17.50
CA TYR A 94 -17.09 -44.28 18.41
C TYR A 94 -17.58 -44.63 19.82
N ALA A 95 -18.90 -44.60 20.03
CA ALA A 95 -19.51 -44.91 21.32
C ALA A 95 -19.80 -46.41 21.44
N PHE A 96 -19.66 -46.94 22.65
CA PHE A 96 -20.03 -48.30 23.01
C PHE A 96 -20.66 -48.35 24.40
N LYS A 97 -21.45 -49.40 24.66
CA LYS A 97 -21.98 -49.68 25.99
C LYS A 97 -21.06 -50.66 26.71
N ASN A 98 -20.73 -50.39 27.97
CA ASN A 98 -20.05 -51.36 28.82
C ASN A 98 -21.04 -52.32 29.51
N ASP A 99 -20.52 -53.27 30.29
CA ASP A 99 -21.31 -54.26 31.04
C ASP A 99 -22.27 -53.64 32.09
N LYS A 100 -22.09 -52.36 32.41
CA LYS A 100 -22.96 -51.59 33.31
C LYS A 100 -23.99 -50.74 32.57
N GLU A 101 -24.16 -50.95 31.27
CA GLU A 101 -25.01 -50.14 30.38
C GLU A 101 -24.59 -48.65 30.27
N GLU A 102 -23.36 -48.30 30.68
CA GLU A 102 -22.81 -46.94 30.54
C GLU A 102 -22.30 -46.71 29.12
N ILE A 103 -22.58 -45.53 28.56
CA ILE A 103 -22.11 -45.12 27.24
C ILE A 103 -20.72 -44.51 27.36
N LEU A 104 -19.72 -45.16 26.78
CA LEU A 104 -18.33 -44.72 26.73
C LEU A 104 -17.89 -44.45 25.30
N LEU A 105 -16.90 -43.57 25.11
CA LEU A 105 -16.24 -43.37 23.82
C LEU A 105 -14.97 -44.20 23.76
N ASN A 106 -14.63 -44.71 22.57
CA ASN A 106 -13.37 -45.39 22.30
C ASN A 106 -12.31 -44.35 21.85
N PRO A 107 -11.37 -43.94 22.73
CA PRO A 107 -10.42 -42.88 22.41
C PRO A 107 -9.43 -43.28 21.33
N SER A 108 -9.12 -44.58 21.24
CA SER A 108 -8.17 -45.11 20.26
C SER A 108 -8.70 -44.97 18.83
N LEU A 109 -9.99 -45.23 18.61
CA LEU A 109 -10.62 -45.06 17.29
C LEU A 109 -10.71 -43.57 16.91
N ILE A 110 -11.10 -42.70 17.85
CA ILE A 110 -11.13 -41.25 17.62
C ILE A 110 -9.72 -40.74 17.29
N LYS A 111 -8.70 -41.15 18.04
CA LYS A 111 -7.31 -40.78 17.79
C LYS A 111 -6.83 -41.29 16.42
N GLY A 112 -7.22 -42.50 16.03
CA GLY A 112 -6.95 -43.04 14.70
C GLY A 112 -7.53 -42.16 13.58
N GLN A 113 -8.80 -41.77 13.71
CA GLN A 113 -9.45 -40.89 12.74
C GLN A 113 -8.82 -39.49 12.70
N VAL A 114 -8.55 -38.89 13.85
CA VAL A 114 -7.87 -37.59 13.94
C VAL A 114 -6.50 -37.67 13.26
N ASN A 115 -5.71 -38.70 13.55
CA ASN A 115 -4.39 -38.88 12.93
C ASN A 115 -4.47 -39.08 11.41
N SER A 116 -5.52 -39.73 10.90
CA SER A 116 -5.73 -39.87 9.45
C SER A 116 -5.93 -38.54 8.72
N ILE A 117 -6.38 -37.50 9.44
CA ILE A 117 -6.57 -36.14 8.91
C ILE A 117 -5.32 -35.30 9.17
N VAL A 118 -4.79 -35.34 10.40
CA VAL A 118 -3.69 -34.47 10.84
C VAL A 118 -2.38 -34.83 10.16
N LEU A 119 -2.02 -36.12 10.09
CA LEU A 119 -0.68 -36.51 9.62
C LEU A 119 -0.42 -36.14 8.15
N PRO A 120 -1.33 -36.41 7.19
CA PRO A 120 -1.11 -35.97 5.81
C PRO A 120 -1.05 -34.44 5.68
N TRP A 121 -1.90 -33.74 6.42
CA TRP A 121 -1.94 -32.28 6.39
C TRP A 121 -0.65 -31.65 6.94
N VAL A 122 -0.16 -32.13 8.09
CA VAL A 122 1.11 -31.69 8.67
C VAL A 122 2.27 -32.03 7.74
N GLY A 123 2.28 -33.24 7.16
CA GLY A 123 3.30 -33.64 6.18
C GLY A 123 3.37 -32.71 4.97
N ASN A 124 2.22 -32.35 4.40
CA ASN A 124 2.16 -31.41 3.28
C ASN A 124 2.65 -30.01 3.67
N ASN A 125 2.25 -29.50 4.85
CA ASN A 125 2.70 -28.19 5.31
C ASN A 125 4.22 -28.15 5.55
N LEU A 126 4.78 -29.21 6.13
CA LEU A 126 6.23 -29.33 6.33
C LEU A 126 6.96 -29.35 4.99
N SER A 127 6.50 -30.17 4.04
CA SER A 127 7.10 -30.24 2.70
C SER A 127 7.08 -28.88 1.97
N VAL A 128 5.98 -28.12 2.06
CA VAL A 128 5.92 -26.77 1.49
C VAL A 128 6.87 -25.82 2.22
N THR A 129 6.92 -25.88 3.55
CA THR A 129 7.79 -25.03 4.38
C THR A 129 9.25 -25.26 4.03
N ASP A 130 9.67 -26.52 3.90
CA ASP A 130 11.03 -26.88 3.52
C ASP A 130 11.40 -26.32 2.14
N LYS A 131 10.46 -26.38 1.17
CA LYS A 131 10.73 -25.85 -0.18
C LYS A 131 10.80 -24.33 -0.21
N ILE A 132 9.97 -23.64 0.55
CA ILE A 132 10.06 -22.17 0.69
C ILE A 132 11.40 -21.78 1.30
N LYS A 133 11.85 -22.50 2.33
CA LYS A 133 13.14 -22.27 2.97
C LYS A 133 14.31 -22.48 1.99
N GLU A 134 14.33 -23.60 1.27
CA GLU A 134 15.33 -23.88 0.24
C GLU A 134 15.37 -22.78 -0.84
N THR A 135 14.20 -22.29 -1.26
CA THR A 135 14.09 -21.21 -2.26
C THR A 135 14.65 -19.89 -1.73
N ASN A 136 14.38 -19.55 -0.47
CA ASN A 136 14.94 -18.35 0.15
C ASN A 136 16.46 -18.44 0.29
N GLU A 137 16.99 -19.58 0.73
CA GLU A 137 18.44 -19.79 0.84
C GLU A 137 19.13 -19.69 -0.53
N TRP A 138 18.49 -20.21 -1.59
CA TRP A 138 18.96 -20.04 -2.96
C TRP A 138 18.94 -18.57 -3.42
N LEU A 139 17.87 -17.82 -3.11
CA LEU A 139 17.76 -16.39 -3.42
C LEU A 139 18.84 -15.58 -2.71
N ASP A 140 19.07 -15.82 -1.41
CA ASP A 140 20.10 -15.16 -0.62
C ASP A 140 21.50 -15.43 -1.22
N SER A 141 21.76 -16.67 -1.65
CA SER A 141 23.00 -17.01 -2.35
C SER A 141 23.16 -16.23 -3.66
N LYS A 142 22.09 -16.03 -4.43
CA LYS A 142 22.14 -15.28 -5.69
C LYS A 142 22.29 -13.78 -5.48
N LEU A 143 21.64 -13.23 -4.46
CA LEU A 143 21.83 -11.83 -4.07
C LEU A 143 23.27 -11.56 -3.64
N ALA A 144 23.90 -12.51 -2.93
CA ALA A 144 25.31 -12.42 -2.57
C ALA A 144 26.25 -12.49 -3.79
N GLU A 145 25.92 -13.27 -4.82
CA GLU A 145 26.68 -13.33 -6.08
C GLU A 145 26.56 -12.03 -6.91
N LEU A 146 25.40 -11.37 -6.87
CA LEU A 146 25.10 -10.14 -7.59
C LEU A 146 25.68 -8.90 -6.88
N GLU A 147 26.91 -8.98 -6.34
CA GLU A 147 27.62 -8.03 -5.48
C GLU A 147 27.85 -6.58 -6.05
N VAL A 148 26.97 -6.08 -6.94
CA VAL A 148 26.89 -4.73 -7.49
C VAL A 148 26.14 -3.75 -6.56
N PHE A 149 25.39 -4.22 -5.56
CA PHE A 149 24.76 -3.37 -4.55
C PHE A 149 25.50 -3.41 -3.21
N LYS A 150 26.75 -2.92 -3.18
CA LYS A 150 27.25 -2.25 -1.96
C LYS A 150 26.90 -0.77 -2.11
N PRO A 151 25.83 -0.26 -1.48
CA PRO A 151 25.45 1.14 -1.59
C PRO A 151 26.45 1.98 -0.80
N LYS A 152 27.59 2.31 -1.41
CA LYS A 152 28.41 3.42 -0.95
C LYS A 152 27.92 4.76 -1.52
N GLU A 153 27.11 4.74 -2.59
CA GLU A 153 26.58 5.96 -3.24
C GLU A 153 25.09 6.24 -2.95
N SER A 154 24.31 5.25 -2.49
CA SER A 154 22.88 5.46 -2.19
C SER A 154 22.62 6.31 -0.94
N GLN A 155 23.64 6.57 -0.11
CA GLN A 155 23.53 7.53 0.99
C GLN A 155 23.48 9.00 0.52
N GLU A 156 23.93 9.33 -0.69
CA GLU A 156 23.80 10.69 -1.25
C GLU A 156 22.49 10.87 -2.03
N GLN A 157 21.98 9.83 -2.71
CA GLN A 157 20.69 9.91 -3.39
C GLN A 157 19.49 9.85 -2.44
N ALA A 158 19.57 9.07 -1.34
CA ALA A 158 18.54 9.10 -0.29
C ALA A 158 18.53 10.45 0.46
N LYS A 159 19.71 11.07 0.68
CA LYS A 159 19.78 12.45 1.20
C LYS A 159 19.20 13.48 0.23
N THR A 160 19.34 13.26 -1.08
CA THR A 160 18.80 14.20 -2.08
C THR A 160 17.27 14.09 -2.22
N GLN A 161 16.69 12.90 -1.99
CA GLN A 161 15.24 12.68 -1.96
C GLN A 161 14.54 13.40 -0.78
N GLU A 162 15.25 13.68 0.31
CA GLU A 162 14.69 14.36 1.49
C GLU A 162 15.04 15.87 1.55
N ILE A 163 16.03 16.33 0.77
CA ILE A 163 16.54 17.71 0.84
C ILE A 163 15.82 18.68 -0.12
N GLN A 164 15.06 18.21 -1.12
CA GLN A 164 14.34 19.13 -2.04
C GLN A 164 12.87 19.42 -1.68
N LEU A 165 12.27 18.70 -0.73
CA LEU A 165 11.03 19.13 -0.06
C LEU A 165 11.27 20.09 1.11
N LYS A 166 12.55 20.31 1.48
CA LYS A 166 12.96 21.49 2.25
C LYS A 166 13.02 22.68 1.29
N SER A 167 11.88 23.08 0.75
CA SER A 167 11.76 24.43 0.22
C SER A 167 12.11 25.39 1.35
N GLU A 168 13.20 26.13 1.18
CA GLU A 168 13.50 27.35 1.93
C GLU A 168 12.30 28.30 1.77
N GLY A 169 11.33 28.19 2.67
CA GLY A 169 10.02 28.80 2.47
C GLY A 169 9.11 28.64 3.67
N ASN A 170 9.42 29.43 4.70
CA ASN A 170 8.54 29.92 5.77
C ASN A 170 7.86 28.94 6.73
N ASP A 171 8.14 29.22 8.00
CA ASP A 171 7.48 28.82 9.22
C ASP A 171 7.44 27.31 9.54
N LYS A 172 8.22 26.97 10.57
CA LYS A 172 7.91 25.88 11.49
C LYS A 172 6.46 26.07 11.92
N SER A 173 5.53 25.39 11.25
CA SER A 173 4.16 25.26 11.72
C SER A 173 4.26 24.68 13.13
N ASN A 174 3.99 25.51 14.13
CA ASN A 174 4.08 25.14 15.54
C ASN A 174 2.85 24.32 15.90
N TYR A 175 2.75 23.11 15.34
CA TYR A 175 1.72 22.16 15.70
C TYR A 175 1.87 21.83 17.19
N THR A 176 0.80 22.05 17.95
CA THR A 176 0.77 21.74 19.37
C THR A 176 -0.21 20.60 19.59
N PHE A 177 0.32 19.44 20.00
CA PHE A 177 -0.51 18.27 20.27
C PHE A 177 -0.94 18.20 21.73
N LYS A 178 -2.12 17.63 21.97
CA LYS A 178 -2.63 17.42 23.33
C LYS A 178 -1.75 16.40 24.05
N SER A 179 -1.10 16.84 25.14
CA SER A 179 -0.19 16.02 25.95
C SER A 179 -0.82 14.69 26.39
N ASP A 180 -2.09 14.71 26.81
CA ASP A 180 -2.79 13.50 27.27
C ASP A 180 -2.92 12.45 26.15
N LYS A 181 -3.24 12.89 24.92
CA LYS A 181 -3.37 11.99 23.77
C LYS A 181 -2.00 11.43 23.34
N LEU A 182 -0.97 12.28 23.35
CA LEU A 182 0.41 11.87 23.11
C LEU A 182 0.86 10.81 24.12
N ASN A 183 0.56 11.01 25.42
CA ASN A 183 0.90 10.07 26.48
C ASN A 183 0.15 8.73 26.31
N GLU A 184 -1.14 8.79 25.97
CA GLU A 184 -1.94 7.60 25.68
C GLU A 184 -1.32 6.78 24.54
N ILE A 185 -1.07 7.41 23.38
CA ILE A 185 -0.49 6.75 22.21
C ILE A 185 0.88 6.16 22.56
N ALA A 186 1.77 6.97 23.14
CA ALA A 186 3.12 6.53 23.49
C ALA A 186 3.12 5.32 24.45
N SER A 187 2.17 5.25 25.39
CA SER A 187 2.06 4.13 26.33
C SER A 187 1.68 2.79 25.67
N GLN A 188 1.10 2.83 24.47
CA GLN A 188 0.67 1.64 23.72
C GLN A 188 1.75 1.10 22.78
N ILE A 189 2.76 1.90 22.47
CA ILE A 189 3.85 1.53 21.56
C ILE A 189 4.79 0.56 22.25
N GLN A 190 4.99 -0.60 21.63
CA GLN A 190 5.94 -1.61 22.09
C GLN A 190 7.22 -1.45 21.29
N ILE A 191 8.26 -0.91 21.93
CA ILE A 191 9.57 -0.74 21.29
C ILE A 191 10.20 -2.12 21.10
N MET A 192 10.43 -2.48 19.84
CA MET A 192 11.08 -3.71 19.43
C MET A 192 12.15 -3.35 18.40
N HIS A 193 13.33 -3.92 18.54
CA HIS A 193 14.46 -3.65 17.66
C HIS A 193 14.64 -4.74 16.61
N ILE A 194 15.23 -4.35 15.49
CA ILE A 194 15.68 -5.29 14.46
C ILE A 194 16.89 -6.07 15.02
N PRO A 195 16.88 -7.42 15.00
CA PRO A 195 18.01 -8.21 15.46
C PRO A 195 19.31 -7.85 14.74
N SER A 196 20.42 -7.83 15.49
CA SER A 196 21.77 -7.54 14.99
C SER A 196 21.97 -6.14 14.39
N THR A 197 21.22 -5.15 14.88
CA THR A 197 21.36 -3.74 14.47
C THR A 197 21.69 -2.85 15.67
N ASN A 198 22.23 -1.67 15.41
CA ASN A 198 22.53 -0.66 16.43
C ASN A 198 21.24 0.04 16.92
N ASN A 199 20.35 -0.72 17.57
CA ASN A 199 19.06 -0.23 18.11
C ASN A 199 18.08 0.31 17.06
N MET A 200 18.16 -0.12 15.81
CA MET A 200 17.15 0.24 14.80
C MET A 200 15.82 -0.42 15.14
N ILE A 201 14.72 0.31 14.95
CA ILE A 201 13.38 -0.14 15.34
C ILE A 201 12.78 -1.05 14.28
N SER A 202 12.03 -2.05 14.72
CA SER A 202 11.38 -3.02 13.85
C SER A 202 10.22 -2.40 13.08
N ILE A 203 9.79 -3.07 12.00
CA ILE A 203 8.61 -2.67 11.23
C ILE A 203 7.35 -2.54 12.09
N LYS A 204 7.19 -3.36 13.14
CA LYS A 204 6.02 -3.28 14.02
C LYS A 204 6.07 -2.03 14.89
N THR A 205 7.23 -1.64 15.42
CA THR A 205 7.36 -0.37 16.16
C THR A 205 7.17 0.82 15.23
N TYR A 206 7.76 0.79 14.03
CA TYR A 206 7.55 1.81 13.00
C TYR A 206 6.07 1.98 12.64
N THR A 207 5.36 0.87 12.39
CA THR A 207 3.92 0.85 12.13
C THR A 207 3.14 1.53 13.25
N GLN A 208 3.42 1.19 14.51
CA GLN A 208 2.73 1.78 15.66
C GLN A 208 2.95 3.30 15.78
N ILE A 209 4.15 3.79 15.43
CA ILE A 209 4.44 5.23 15.40
C ILE A 209 3.63 5.91 14.29
N VAL A 210 3.66 5.35 13.07
CA VAL A 210 2.92 5.89 11.91
C VAL A 210 1.42 5.89 12.17
N GLU A 211 0.85 4.80 12.68
CA GLU A 211 -0.58 4.73 13.00
C GLU A 211 -0.96 5.68 14.14
N GLY A 212 -0.14 5.75 15.20
CA GLY A 212 -0.34 6.69 16.30
C GLY A 212 -0.29 8.15 15.84
N SER A 213 0.53 8.47 14.85
CA SER A 213 0.64 9.84 14.32
C SER A 213 -0.66 10.34 13.71
N VAL A 214 -1.45 9.46 13.09
CA VAL A 214 -2.77 9.79 12.52
C VAL A 214 -3.74 10.23 13.62
N ASP A 215 -3.84 9.45 14.71
CA ASP A 215 -4.74 9.76 15.82
C ASP A 215 -4.31 11.01 16.60
N LEU A 216 -3.00 11.30 16.64
CA LEU A 216 -2.48 12.51 17.27
C LEU A 216 -2.74 13.76 16.42
N ALA A 217 -2.59 13.64 15.10
CA ALA A 217 -2.74 14.73 14.13
C ALA A 217 -4.20 15.10 13.83
N GLU A 218 -5.16 14.20 14.11
CA GLU A 218 -6.57 14.33 13.75
C GLU A 218 -7.20 15.73 13.99
N PRO A 219 -7.11 16.34 15.20
CA PRO A 219 -7.78 17.63 15.44
C PRO A 219 -7.22 18.76 14.56
N GLU A 220 -5.91 18.76 14.35
CA GLU A 220 -5.22 19.80 13.61
C GLU A 220 -5.40 19.61 12.10
N PHE A 221 -5.41 18.36 11.64
CA PHE A 221 -5.74 18.00 10.28
C PHE A 221 -7.14 18.48 9.88
N ILE A 222 -8.14 18.28 10.73
CA ILE A 222 -9.51 18.76 10.50
C ILE A 222 -9.50 20.29 10.36
N ARG A 223 -8.83 21.00 11.27
CA ARG A 223 -8.72 22.47 11.26
C ARG A 223 -8.13 22.98 9.95
N ILE A 224 -6.93 22.49 9.59
CA ILE A 224 -6.19 22.89 8.40
C ILE A 224 -7.00 22.60 7.13
N THR A 225 -7.63 21.42 7.06
CA THR A 225 -8.44 21.05 5.89
C THR A 225 -9.62 21.98 5.69
N LEU A 226 -10.36 22.31 6.76
CA LEU A 226 -11.53 23.19 6.66
C LEU A 226 -11.14 24.64 6.34
N GLU A 227 -10.07 25.15 6.95
CA GLU A 227 -9.54 26.49 6.65
C GLU A 227 -9.05 26.58 5.21
N ASN A 228 -8.29 25.59 4.74
CA ASN A 228 -7.78 25.56 3.39
C ASN A 228 -8.90 25.41 2.36
N ARG A 229 -9.90 24.53 2.57
CA ARG A 229 -11.11 24.41 1.72
C ARG A 229 -11.79 25.77 1.54
N LYS A 230 -11.99 26.51 2.63
CA LYS A 230 -12.59 27.84 2.59
C LYS A 230 -11.72 28.82 1.77
N ALA A 231 -10.43 28.91 2.08
CA ALA A 231 -9.50 29.81 1.41
C ALA A 231 -9.41 29.53 -0.10
N ARG A 232 -9.36 28.25 -0.49
CA ARG A 232 -9.35 27.82 -1.89
C ARG A 232 -10.62 28.24 -2.62
N ARG A 233 -11.80 27.96 -2.06
CA ARG A 233 -13.09 28.27 -2.70
C ARG A 233 -13.28 29.77 -2.92
N GLU A 234 -12.73 30.63 -2.04
CA GLU A 234 -12.75 32.09 -2.21
C GLU A 234 -11.95 32.59 -3.43
N VAL A 235 -10.94 31.83 -3.88
CA VAL A 235 -10.04 32.22 -4.98
C VAL A 235 -10.19 31.38 -6.26
N LEU A 236 -11.03 30.35 -6.25
CA LEU A 236 -11.17 29.36 -7.32
C LEU A 236 -11.34 29.97 -8.73
N TYR A 237 -12.18 31.01 -8.84
CA TYR A 237 -12.48 31.67 -10.13
C TYR A 237 -11.79 33.03 -10.31
N SER A 238 -11.16 33.56 -9.26
CA SER A 238 -10.58 34.91 -9.27
C SER A 238 -9.05 34.89 -9.41
N ASP A 239 -8.37 33.90 -8.86
CA ASP A 239 -6.92 33.78 -8.90
C ASP A 239 -6.48 32.31 -8.93
N GLY A 240 -6.40 31.77 -10.16
CA GLY A 240 -5.98 30.39 -10.36
C GLY A 240 -4.52 30.10 -10.01
N ALA A 241 -3.64 31.10 -9.87
CA ALA A 241 -2.27 30.87 -9.42
C ALA A 241 -2.23 30.69 -7.90
N LYS A 242 -2.90 31.60 -7.17
CA LYS A 242 -3.07 31.48 -5.72
C LYS A 242 -3.82 30.21 -5.33
N TYR A 243 -4.83 29.80 -6.10
CA TYR A 243 -5.53 28.54 -5.84
C TYR A 243 -4.60 27.32 -5.92
N VAL A 244 -3.74 27.22 -6.94
CA VAL A 244 -2.77 26.13 -7.05
C VAL A 244 -1.74 26.17 -5.93
N GLN A 245 -1.29 27.37 -5.54
CA GLN A 245 -0.40 27.52 -4.39
C GLN A 245 -1.06 26.98 -3.11
N LEU A 246 -2.32 27.35 -2.83
CA LEU A 246 -3.05 26.85 -1.66
C LEU A 246 -3.24 25.32 -1.66
N LEU A 247 -3.35 24.70 -2.83
CA LEU A 247 -3.37 23.23 -2.95
C LEU A 247 -2.02 22.60 -2.60
N LEU A 248 -0.93 23.15 -3.12
CA LEU A 248 0.42 22.66 -2.85
C LEU A 248 0.81 22.86 -1.38
N ASP A 249 0.51 24.04 -0.84
CA ASP A 249 0.72 24.36 0.57
C ASP A 249 -0.05 23.37 1.45
N TYR A 250 -1.30 23.07 1.12
CA TYR A 250 -2.12 22.10 1.85
C TYR A 250 -1.50 20.69 1.87
N VAL A 251 -1.04 20.20 0.71
CA VAL A 251 -0.39 18.89 0.61
C VAL A 251 0.84 18.84 1.51
N ASN A 252 1.70 19.85 1.41
CA ASN A 252 2.91 19.95 2.23
C ASN A 252 2.59 20.09 3.73
N GLU A 253 1.55 20.85 4.07
CA GLU A 253 1.12 21.09 5.45
C GLU A 253 0.64 19.79 6.13
N ILE A 254 -0.10 18.93 5.41
CA ILE A 254 -0.51 17.61 5.90
C ILE A 254 0.71 16.69 6.16
N GLU A 255 1.66 16.64 5.22
CA GLU A 255 2.87 15.82 5.39
C GLU A 255 3.69 16.31 6.59
N ASN A 256 3.90 17.62 6.69
CA ASN A 256 4.60 18.23 7.83
C ASN A 256 3.89 17.96 9.16
N LEU A 257 2.55 17.97 9.18
CA LEU A 257 1.76 17.65 10.36
C LEU A 257 1.98 16.21 10.82
N LEU A 258 1.92 15.24 9.89
CA LEU A 258 2.14 13.83 10.20
C LEU A 258 3.58 13.58 10.66
N MET A 259 4.57 14.15 9.96
CA MET A 259 5.98 14.07 10.38
C MET A 259 6.19 14.64 11.78
N LYS A 260 5.59 15.81 12.08
CA LYS A 260 5.71 16.43 13.40
C LYS A 260 5.04 15.59 14.49
N ALA A 261 3.91 14.95 14.18
CA ALA A 261 3.26 14.01 15.09
C ALA A 261 4.14 12.78 15.37
N GLN A 262 4.79 12.22 14.34
CA GLN A 262 5.75 11.12 14.49
C GLN A 262 6.96 11.54 15.33
N GLU A 263 7.49 12.75 15.13
CA GLU A 263 8.61 13.30 15.91
C GLU A 263 8.25 13.41 17.41
N GLU A 264 7.08 13.97 17.74
CA GLU A 264 6.66 14.12 19.14
C GLU A 264 6.37 12.76 19.81
N ILE A 265 5.83 11.80 19.07
CA ILE A 265 5.70 10.41 19.54
C ILE A 265 7.07 9.81 19.82
N CYS A 266 8.00 9.90 18.87
CA CYS A 266 9.36 9.36 19.00
C CYS A 266 10.08 9.96 20.21
N LYS A 267 10.03 11.28 20.37
CA LYS A 267 10.56 12.00 21.53
C LYS A 267 9.95 11.51 22.84
N LYS A 268 8.65 11.19 22.85
CA LYS A 268 7.97 10.68 24.05
C LYS A 268 8.40 9.26 24.44
N ILE A 269 8.76 8.44 23.46
CA ILE A 269 9.21 7.04 23.66
C ILE A 269 10.74 6.88 23.61
N ASP A 270 11.49 7.99 23.70
CA ASP A 270 12.96 8.03 23.70
C ASP A 270 13.61 7.43 22.44
N ILE A 271 12.98 7.64 21.29
CA ILE A 271 13.53 7.34 19.96
C ILE A 271 13.89 8.67 19.30
N SER A 272 15.13 8.82 18.83
CA SER A 272 15.52 9.99 18.05
C SER A 272 14.92 9.92 16.65
N GLN A 273 14.65 11.08 16.05
CA GLN A 273 14.19 11.17 14.67
C GLN A 273 15.17 10.46 13.71
N GLN A 274 16.47 10.64 13.92
CA GLN A 274 17.49 9.96 13.13
C GLN A 274 17.39 8.43 13.21
N THR A 275 17.06 7.87 14.38
CA THR A 275 16.84 6.42 14.52
C THR A 275 15.60 5.98 13.75
N LEU A 276 14.52 6.76 13.76
CA LEU A 276 13.32 6.48 12.96
C LEU A 276 13.65 6.42 11.46
N GLU A 277 14.30 7.46 10.93
CA GLU A 277 14.69 7.58 9.52
C GLU A 277 15.67 6.47 9.09
N GLN A 278 16.68 6.17 9.92
CA GLN A 278 17.62 5.08 9.65
C GLN A 278 16.96 3.71 9.70
N SER A 279 15.99 3.52 10.58
CA SER A 279 15.23 2.28 10.65
C SER A 279 14.35 2.12 9.41
N GLU A 280 13.73 3.21 8.93
CA GLU A 280 12.98 3.22 7.69
C GLU A 280 13.85 2.80 6.49
N MET A 281 15.00 3.44 6.31
CA MET A 281 15.94 3.09 5.23
C MET A 281 16.37 1.61 5.32
N LEU A 282 16.72 1.14 6.52
CA LEU A 282 17.13 -0.25 6.72
C LEU A 282 15.99 -1.25 6.43
N LEU A 283 14.74 -0.88 6.74
CA LEU A 283 13.56 -1.69 6.39
C LEU A 283 13.38 -1.76 4.88
N MET A 284 13.57 -0.64 4.17
CA MET A 284 13.54 -0.61 2.71
C MET A 284 14.63 -1.51 2.11
N GLU A 285 15.87 -1.41 2.60
CA GLU A 285 17.02 -2.22 2.17
C GLU A 285 16.81 -3.73 2.41
N ARG A 286 16.04 -4.09 3.44
CA ARG A 286 15.68 -5.49 3.75
C ARG A 286 14.47 -6.00 2.98
N GLY A 287 14.07 -5.32 1.90
CA GLY A 287 12.95 -5.73 1.05
C GLY A 287 11.56 -5.40 1.61
N LEU A 288 11.46 -4.61 2.68
CA LEU A 288 10.19 -4.16 3.23
C LEU A 288 9.76 -2.79 2.69
N GLY A 289 10.43 -2.27 1.66
CA GLY A 289 10.12 -0.94 1.10
C GLY A 289 8.68 -0.76 0.66
N GLN A 290 8.09 -1.78 0.01
CA GLN A 290 6.67 -1.75 -0.35
C GLN A 290 5.76 -1.66 0.88
N HIS A 291 6.11 -2.33 1.99
CA HIS A 291 5.32 -2.28 3.22
C HIS A 291 5.41 -0.91 3.88
N VAL A 292 6.60 -0.32 3.95
CA VAL A 292 6.81 1.04 4.45
C VAL A 292 6.00 2.05 3.63
N PHE A 293 6.09 1.97 2.30
CA PHE A 293 5.32 2.83 1.41
C PHE A 293 3.81 2.67 1.61
N MET A 294 3.33 1.43 1.72
CA MET A 294 1.92 1.15 2.00
C MET A 294 1.47 1.68 3.37
N LEU A 295 2.32 1.64 4.39
CA LEU A 295 2.02 2.20 5.71
C LEU A 295 1.84 3.71 5.65
N GLN A 296 2.76 4.42 4.98
CA GLN A 296 2.66 5.87 4.79
C GLN A 296 1.43 6.26 3.95
N ALA A 297 1.16 5.52 2.86
CA ALA A 297 -0.05 5.71 2.08
C ALA A 297 -1.33 5.43 2.89
N SER A 298 -1.32 4.40 3.73
CA SER A 298 -2.44 4.08 4.62
C SER A 298 -2.63 5.15 5.70
N ALA A 299 -1.57 5.74 6.24
CA ALA A 299 -1.69 6.85 7.18
C ALA A 299 -2.35 8.07 6.53
N ARG A 300 -1.92 8.44 5.32
CA ARG A 300 -2.57 9.49 4.50
C ARG A 300 -4.04 9.21 4.21
N GLN A 301 -4.42 7.96 3.95
CA GLN A 301 -5.82 7.63 3.75
C GLN A 301 -6.60 7.72 5.06
N ARG A 302 -6.09 7.09 6.13
CA ARG A 302 -6.76 7.06 7.43
C ARG A 302 -6.95 8.44 8.04
N ILE A 303 -6.03 9.38 7.83
CA ILE A 303 -6.19 10.75 8.34
C ILE A 303 -7.34 11.45 7.60
N LYS A 304 -7.53 11.23 6.29
CA LYS A 304 -8.67 11.76 5.53
C LYS A 304 -10.00 11.22 6.05
N ASP A 305 -10.05 9.96 6.44
CA ASP A 305 -11.24 9.32 7.00
C ASP A 305 -11.66 9.93 8.35
N LYS A 306 -10.82 10.76 8.98
CA LYS A 306 -11.17 11.51 10.20
C LYS A 306 -12.02 12.74 9.95
N LEU A 307 -12.19 13.17 8.70
CA LEU A 307 -13.07 14.30 8.39
C LEU A 307 -14.52 13.94 8.75
N PRO A 308 -15.19 14.80 9.53
CA PRO A 308 -16.54 14.51 9.98
C PRO A 308 -17.54 14.61 8.83
N LYS A 309 -18.32 13.56 8.61
CA LYS A 309 -19.45 13.59 7.69
C LYS A 309 -20.49 14.58 8.17
N GLN A 310 -20.94 15.45 7.28
CA GLN A 310 -21.99 16.42 7.58
C GLN A 310 -23.34 15.94 7.07
N LYS A 311 -23.33 15.16 5.98
CA LYS A 311 -24.53 14.70 5.29
C LYS A 311 -24.46 13.21 4.99
N GLN A 312 -25.61 12.56 5.06
CA GLN A 312 -25.74 11.20 4.55
C GLN A 312 -26.16 11.26 3.08
N VAL A 313 -25.33 10.74 2.19
CA VAL A 313 -25.58 10.75 0.75
C VAL A 313 -26.13 9.39 0.33
N GLN A 314 -27.23 9.39 -0.43
CA GLN A 314 -27.80 8.19 -1.03
C GLN A 314 -27.00 7.77 -2.27
N MET A 315 -27.04 6.48 -2.62
CA MET A 315 -26.31 5.95 -3.79
C MET A 315 -26.64 6.69 -5.09
N ASN A 316 -27.91 7.04 -5.32
CA ASN A 316 -28.31 7.79 -6.52
C ASN A 316 -27.65 9.18 -6.58
N ALA A 317 -27.52 9.87 -5.45
CA ALA A 317 -26.81 11.15 -5.41
C ALA A 317 -25.30 10.96 -5.64
N THR A 318 -24.72 9.85 -5.20
CA THR A 318 -23.32 9.50 -5.51
C THR A 318 -23.11 9.29 -7.00
N LYS A 319 -24.06 8.62 -7.69
CA LYS A 319 -24.05 8.50 -9.15
C LYS A 319 -24.10 9.84 -9.86
N GLU A 320 -24.95 10.77 -9.39
CA GLU A 320 -25.01 12.13 -9.95
C GLU A 320 -23.69 12.90 -9.75
N ILE A 321 -23.05 12.77 -8.58
CA ILE A 321 -21.73 13.37 -8.33
C ILE A 321 -20.70 12.81 -9.33
N ILE A 322 -20.70 11.50 -9.58
CA ILE A 322 -19.78 10.89 -10.55
C ILE A 322 -20.08 11.35 -11.98
N ARG A 323 -21.36 11.43 -12.37
CA ARG A 323 -21.76 11.99 -13.67
C ARG A 323 -21.28 13.43 -13.82
N TYR A 324 -21.35 14.22 -12.75
CA TYR A 324 -20.82 15.57 -12.73
C TYR A 324 -19.29 15.60 -12.84
N GLN A 325 -18.56 14.71 -12.15
CA GLN A 325 -17.11 14.57 -12.33
C GLN A 325 -16.74 14.24 -13.78
N ILE A 326 -17.44 13.31 -14.43
CA ILE A 326 -17.24 12.98 -15.86
C ILE A 326 -17.51 14.21 -16.73
N LYS A 327 -18.58 14.97 -16.43
CA LYS A 327 -18.87 16.24 -17.11
C LYS A 327 -17.73 17.23 -16.95
N LEU A 328 -17.18 17.42 -15.75
CA LEU A 328 -16.03 18.31 -15.51
C LEU A 328 -14.79 17.85 -16.29
N LEU A 329 -14.50 16.55 -16.29
CA LEU A 329 -13.38 15.94 -17.02
C LEU A 329 -13.53 16.06 -18.55
N ASN A 330 -14.73 16.30 -19.08
CA ASN A 330 -14.96 16.48 -20.51
C ASN A 330 -15.07 17.96 -20.91
N GLU A 331 -15.79 18.76 -20.13
CA GLU A 331 -16.14 20.14 -20.47
C GLU A 331 -15.15 21.17 -19.90
N LYS A 332 -14.49 20.88 -18.78
CA LYS A 332 -13.52 21.78 -18.12
C LYS A 332 -12.07 21.32 -18.26
N GLN A 333 -11.74 20.57 -19.31
CA GLN A 333 -10.38 20.04 -19.54
C GLN A 333 -9.32 21.12 -19.56
N ASP A 334 -9.55 22.24 -20.25
CA ASP A 334 -8.55 23.32 -20.36
C ASP A 334 -8.27 23.97 -19.01
N PHE A 335 -9.30 24.10 -18.17
CA PHE A 335 -9.14 24.60 -16.81
C PHE A 335 -8.30 23.63 -15.97
N LEU A 336 -8.66 22.35 -15.94
CA LEU A 336 -7.94 21.33 -15.17
C LEU A 336 -6.49 21.17 -15.65
N LYS A 337 -6.28 21.19 -16.98
CA LYS A 337 -4.96 21.15 -17.61
C LYS A 337 -4.10 22.34 -17.16
N ASN A 338 -4.64 23.56 -17.17
CA ASN A 338 -3.92 24.75 -16.71
C ASN A 338 -3.47 24.63 -15.25
N MET A 339 -4.28 23.99 -14.39
CA MET A 339 -3.88 23.74 -13.00
C MET A 339 -2.75 22.71 -12.91
N ILE A 340 -2.83 21.63 -13.68
CA ILE A 340 -1.80 20.57 -13.71
C ILE A 340 -0.48 21.11 -14.28
N ASP A 341 -0.52 21.89 -15.36
CA ASP A 341 0.69 22.41 -16.03
C ASP A 341 1.45 23.43 -15.18
N LYS A 342 0.84 23.96 -14.10
CA LYS A 342 1.53 24.80 -13.11
C LYS A 342 2.33 24.00 -12.09
N LEU A 343 2.15 22.67 -12.03
CA LEU A 343 2.97 21.81 -11.20
C LEU A 343 4.37 21.68 -11.84
N PRO A 344 5.45 21.64 -11.02
CA PRO A 344 6.77 21.32 -11.53
C PRO A 344 6.74 20.01 -12.33
N THR A 345 7.41 19.92 -13.47
CA THR A 345 7.44 18.66 -14.25
C THR A 345 8.49 17.70 -13.70
N THR A 346 8.34 17.33 -12.42
CA THR A 346 9.20 16.37 -11.72
C THR A 346 8.46 15.07 -11.45
N TYR A 347 9.21 14.02 -11.11
CA TYR A 347 8.64 12.72 -10.76
C TYR A 347 7.66 12.83 -9.58
N GLU A 348 8.04 13.59 -8.55
CA GLU A 348 7.27 13.81 -7.32
C GLU A 348 5.97 14.54 -7.63
N SER A 349 6.05 15.61 -8.43
CA SER A 349 4.87 16.38 -8.82
C SER A 349 3.89 15.56 -9.66
N GLY A 350 4.40 14.62 -10.48
CA GLY A 350 3.58 13.66 -11.20
C GLY A 350 2.73 12.78 -10.27
N GLN A 351 3.25 12.41 -9.10
CA GLN A 351 2.51 11.66 -8.09
C GLN A 351 1.42 12.49 -7.39
N LEU A 352 1.55 13.82 -7.38
CA LEU A 352 0.58 14.73 -6.77
C LEU A 352 -0.63 15.02 -7.68
N VAL A 353 -0.53 14.74 -8.98
CA VAL A 353 -1.58 15.06 -9.97
C VAL A 353 -2.95 14.50 -9.58
N PRO A 354 -3.11 13.21 -9.19
CA PRO A 354 -4.41 12.68 -8.77
C PRO A 354 -4.98 13.40 -7.54
N MET A 355 -4.12 13.79 -6.59
CA MET A 355 -4.55 14.50 -5.39
C MET A 355 -5.02 15.93 -5.72
N VAL A 356 -4.27 16.64 -6.55
CA VAL A 356 -4.65 17.97 -7.05
C VAL A 356 -5.97 17.91 -7.80
N LEU A 357 -6.15 16.95 -8.69
CA LEU A 357 -7.39 16.74 -9.42
C LEU A 357 -8.58 16.48 -8.49
N ASN A 358 -8.41 15.58 -7.51
CA ASN A 358 -9.46 15.29 -6.53
C ASN A 358 -9.84 16.53 -5.71
N LEU A 359 -8.87 17.35 -5.29
CA LEU A 359 -9.15 18.57 -4.53
C LEU A 359 -9.89 19.61 -5.38
N VAL A 360 -9.47 19.83 -6.63
CA VAL A 360 -10.12 20.76 -7.56
C VAL A 360 -11.56 20.31 -7.85
N MET A 361 -11.74 19.03 -8.19
CA MET A 361 -13.07 18.48 -8.45
C MET A 361 -13.94 18.52 -7.19
N GLY A 362 -13.37 18.24 -6.02
CA GLY A 362 -14.06 18.32 -4.73
C GLY A 362 -14.65 19.70 -4.46
N ASP A 363 -13.88 20.77 -4.72
CA ASP A 363 -14.39 22.14 -4.56
C ASP A 363 -15.54 22.45 -5.56
N MET A 364 -15.46 21.97 -6.80
CA MET A 364 -16.54 22.15 -7.80
C MET A 364 -17.78 21.30 -7.49
N ILE A 365 -17.61 20.10 -6.93
CA ILE A 365 -18.71 19.23 -6.47
C ILE A 365 -19.41 19.90 -5.29
N PHE A 366 -18.66 20.51 -4.39
CA PHE A 366 -19.24 21.26 -3.28
C PHE A 366 -20.06 22.44 -3.79
N GLU A 367 -19.59 23.19 -4.80
CA GLU A 367 -20.34 24.29 -5.39
C GLU A 367 -21.67 23.83 -6.03
N GLU A 368 -21.65 22.72 -6.79
CA GLU A 368 -22.82 22.22 -7.52
C GLU A 368 -23.82 21.47 -6.61
N HIS A 369 -23.32 20.60 -5.74
CA HIS A 369 -24.14 19.67 -4.97
C HIS A 369 -24.11 19.91 -3.46
N SER A 370 -23.25 20.80 -2.98
CA SER A 370 -23.06 21.06 -1.53
C SER A 370 -22.70 19.80 -0.74
N TYR A 371 -21.99 18.85 -1.35
CA TYR A 371 -21.46 17.66 -0.68
C TYR A 371 -19.94 17.74 -0.59
N GLU A 372 -19.40 17.36 0.55
CA GLU A 372 -17.97 17.12 0.72
C GLU A 372 -17.64 15.66 0.39
N GLU A 373 -16.36 15.36 0.10
CA GLU A 373 -15.90 14.01 -0.25
C GLU A 373 -16.31 12.96 0.80
N GLU A 374 -16.12 13.29 2.08
CA GLU A 374 -16.44 12.43 3.21
C GLU A 374 -17.94 12.07 3.30
N ASP A 375 -18.84 12.87 2.72
CA ASP A 375 -20.28 12.64 2.77
C ASP A 375 -20.70 11.45 1.87
N TYR A 376 -20.00 11.21 0.75
CA TYR A 376 -20.36 10.20 -0.25
C TYR A 376 -19.35 9.08 -0.43
N ILE A 377 -18.11 9.21 0.06
CA ILE A 377 -17.07 8.20 -0.15
C ILE A 377 -17.41 6.82 0.44
N SER A 378 -18.16 6.76 1.55
CA SER A 378 -18.59 5.47 2.12
C SER A 378 -19.53 4.67 1.23
N ASN A 379 -20.19 5.30 0.26
CA ASN A 379 -20.96 4.55 -0.73
C ASN A 379 -20.03 3.80 -1.69
N LEU A 380 -18.85 4.36 -1.98
CA LEU A 380 -17.82 3.76 -2.84
C LEU A 380 -17.07 2.61 -2.15
N GLU A 381 -17.08 2.58 -0.81
CA GLU A 381 -16.49 1.49 -0.02
C GLU A 381 -17.37 0.23 0.02
N ASN A 382 -18.65 0.32 -0.38
CA ASN A 382 -19.57 -0.81 -0.33
C ASN A 382 -19.23 -1.83 -1.43
N PRO A 383 -18.84 -3.09 -1.09
CA PRO A 383 -18.51 -4.11 -2.09
C PRO A 383 -19.65 -4.44 -3.07
N GLN A 384 -20.90 -4.17 -2.70
CA GLN A 384 -22.06 -4.38 -3.58
C GLN A 384 -22.08 -3.41 -4.76
N LEU A 385 -21.35 -2.29 -4.69
CA LEU A 385 -21.26 -1.31 -5.76
C LEU A 385 -20.66 -1.90 -7.05
N PHE A 386 -19.73 -2.84 -6.94
CA PHE A 386 -19.13 -3.53 -8.08
C PHE A 386 -20.09 -4.51 -8.79
N GLN A 387 -21.28 -4.73 -8.24
CA GLN A 387 -22.35 -5.51 -8.87
C GLN A 387 -23.31 -4.62 -9.68
N ASP A 388 -23.22 -3.30 -9.55
CA ASP A 388 -24.04 -2.33 -10.29
C ASP A 388 -23.37 -1.96 -11.62
N PRO A 389 -23.93 -2.36 -12.77
CA PRO A 389 -23.31 -2.10 -14.08
C PRO A 389 -23.18 -0.61 -14.41
N ASP A 390 -24.14 0.21 -13.98
CA ASP A 390 -24.13 1.67 -14.21
C ASP A 390 -22.98 2.31 -13.42
N MET A 391 -22.72 1.86 -12.19
CA MET A 391 -21.55 2.31 -11.43
C MET A 391 -20.23 1.95 -12.11
N MET A 392 -20.10 0.73 -12.63
CA MET A 392 -18.89 0.30 -13.33
C MET A 392 -18.64 1.11 -14.61
N GLU A 393 -19.69 1.40 -15.37
CA GLU A 393 -19.61 2.26 -16.56
C GLU A 393 -19.19 3.69 -16.20
N LEU A 394 -19.75 4.23 -15.12
CA LEU A 394 -19.39 5.55 -14.59
C LEU A 394 -17.92 5.61 -14.14
N LEU A 395 -17.43 4.62 -13.40
CA LEU A 395 -16.03 4.56 -12.96
C LEU A 395 -15.05 4.46 -14.15
N LYS A 396 -15.38 3.63 -15.14
CA LYS A 396 -14.60 3.52 -16.38
C LYS A 396 -14.58 4.84 -17.17
N SER A 397 -15.67 5.59 -17.12
CA SER A 397 -15.79 6.90 -17.77
C SER A 397 -14.93 7.95 -17.07
N ILE A 398 -14.83 7.92 -15.73
CA ILE A 398 -13.87 8.75 -14.99
C ILE A 398 -12.45 8.42 -15.44
N GLU A 399 -12.06 7.14 -15.44
CA GLU A 399 -10.71 6.72 -15.82
C GLU A 399 -10.35 7.20 -17.23
N THR A 400 -11.27 7.01 -18.19
CA THR A 400 -11.10 7.50 -19.57
C THR A 400 -10.95 9.02 -19.61
N GLY A 401 -11.75 9.76 -18.84
CA GLY A 401 -11.66 11.22 -18.73
C GLY A 401 -10.31 11.68 -18.19
N VAL A 402 -9.80 11.03 -17.14
CA VAL A 402 -8.49 11.32 -16.55
C VAL A 402 -7.36 11.01 -17.53
N VAL A 403 -7.37 9.84 -18.19
CA VAL A 403 -6.36 9.49 -19.19
C VAL A 403 -6.33 10.50 -20.34
N ASN A 404 -7.51 10.90 -20.83
CA ASN A 404 -7.63 11.91 -21.89
C ASN A 404 -7.10 13.29 -21.45
N LEU A 405 -7.31 13.67 -20.19
CA LEU A 405 -6.77 14.90 -19.63
C LEU A 405 -5.25 14.82 -19.51
N LEU A 406 -4.72 13.77 -18.90
CA LEU A 406 -3.27 13.58 -18.69
C LEU A 406 -2.50 13.44 -20.00
N GLY A 407 -3.09 12.80 -21.02
CA GLY A 407 -2.49 12.71 -22.36
C GLY A 407 -2.28 14.07 -23.03
N LYS A 408 -2.86 15.15 -22.50
CA LYS A 408 -2.71 16.52 -22.99
C LYS A 408 -1.78 17.39 -22.14
N THR A 409 -1.31 16.92 -20.99
CA THR A 409 -0.45 17.69 -20.08
C THR A 409 1.02 17.40 -20.30
N ALA A 410 1.90 18.17 -19.66
CA ALA A 410 3.34 17.88 -19.63
C ALA A 410 3.70 16.52 -19.00
N PHE A 411 2.75 15.87 -18.32
CA PHE A 411 2.90 14.55 -17.69
C PHE A 411 2.48 13.39 -18.62
N ALA A 412 2.10 13.66 -19.87
CA ALA A 412 1.67 12.65 -20.85
C ALA A 412 2.76 11.61 -21.18
N GLN A 413 4.04 11.95 -20.98
CA GLN A 413 5.15 11.00 -21.09
C GLN A 413 5.75 10.77 -19.70
N PRO A 414 5.74 9.53 -19.17
CA PRO A 414 6.52 9.26 -17.99
C PRO A 414 8.00 9.55 -18.33
N PRO A 415 8.75 10.22 -17.43
CA PRO A 415 10.16 10.52 -17.68
C PRO A 415 10.89 9.24 -18.12
N GLN A 416 11.63 9.33 -19.24
CA GLN A 416 12.38 8.21 -19.82
C GLN A 416 13.32 7.63 -18.74
N GLY A 417 13.05 6.40 -18.32
CA GLY A 417 13.68 5.74 -17.16
C GLY A 417 12.70 4.89 -16.33
N MET A 418 11.40 5.00 -16.60
CA MET A 418 10.31 4.48 -15.77
C MET A 418 9.80 3.05 -16.08
N MET A 419 10.37 2.33 -17.06
CA MET A 419 9.91 0.95 -17.39
C MET A 419 10.58 -0.15 -16.53
N GLY A 420 10.96 0.18 -15.30
CA GLY A 420 11.66 -0.76 -14.41
C GLY A 420 10.79 -1.53 -13.43
N ASN A 421 9.66 -1.01 -12.93
CA ASN A 421 9.02 -1.62 -11.73
C ASN A 421 7.53 -1.32 -11.49
N VAL A 422 6.77 -0.91 -12.51
CA VAL A 422 5.30 -0.91 -12.38
C VAL A 422 4.78 -2.18 -13.05
N PRO A 423 4.29 -3.18 -12.29
CA PRO A 423 3.73 -4.38 -12.90
C PRO A 423 2.59 -3.97 -13.86
N PRO A 424 2.63 -4.39 -15.14
CA PRO A 424 1.58 -4.12 -16.13
C PRO A 424 0.17 -4.59 -15.71
N GLN A 425 0.09 -5.33 -14.60
CA GLN A 425 -1.11 -5.96 -14.09
C GLN A 425 -2.14 -5.01 -13.47
N MET A 426 -1.78 -3.75 -13.13
CA MET A 426 -2.79 -2.78 -12.67
C MET A 426 -3.64 -2.19 -13.82
N LEU A 427 -3.18 -2.27 -15.08
CA LEU A 427 -3.93 -1.77 -16.24
C LEU A 427 -4.65 -2.86 -17.04
N GLN A 428 -4.30 -4.13 -16.87
CA GLN A 428 -4.84 -5.23 -17.71
C GLN A 428 -5.83 -6.18 -17.01
N LYS A 429 -5.92 -6.21 -15.68
CA LYS A 429 -6.84 -7.12 -14.99
C LYS A 429 -8.34 -6.75 -15.06
N GLN A 430 -8.70 -5.60 -15.62
CA GLN A 430 -10.12 -5.21 -15.82
C GLN A 430 -10.73 -5.64 -17.16
N GLN A 431 -9.98 -6.29 -18.05
CA GLN A 431 -10.54 -6.78 -19.33
C GLN A 431 -10.89 -8.27 -19.34
N GLN A 432 -10.66 -8.99 -18.25
CA GLN A 432 -10.96 -10.43 -18.16
C GLN A 432 -11.47 -10.83 -16.77
N GLN A 433 -12.60 -10.26 -16.33
CA GLN A 433 -13.54 -10.91 -15.42
C GLN A 433 -14.97 -10.56 -15.81
#